data_AF-A0A8H4ATW2-F1
#
_entry.id   AF-A0A8H4ATW2-F1
#
_cell.length_a   1.000
_cell.length_b   1.000
_cell.length_c   1.000
_cell.angle_alpha   90.00
_cell.angle_beta   90.00
_cell.angle_gamma   90.00
#
_symmetry.space_group_name_H-M   'P 1'
#
loop_
_entity.id
_entity.type
_entity.pdbx_description
1 polymer ?
#
loop_
_entity_poly.entity_id
_entity_poly.type
_entity_poly.pdbx_seq_one_letter_code
_entity_poly.pdbx_strand_id
1 'polypeptide(L)'
;MIALPNECFLKIFSNFSNDGDYKSLFSCLFVNRHWCRIIIPILWRQPTVHFDDRRLIRMYLLELNSEEQASIVPFKIILPVDPKPLFEYTSFTTSVGFCLDDGVKNWLIDEGYRTDRFHDSDDDYDEPVNAIICSLIVMLLRTSNNLKHLRFNGSICNKMKH
;
A
#
# COMPACT_ATOMS: atom_id res chain seq x y z
N MET A 1 -4.63 10.47 38.16
CA MET A 1 -5.15 9.48 37.21
C MET A 1 -3.95 8.77 36.61
N ILE A 2 -3.80 7.46 36.82
CA ILE A 2 -2.65 6.70 36.29
C ILE A 2 -3.00 6.33 34.85
N ALA A 3 -2.27 6.88 33.89
CA ALA A 3 -2.39 6.48 32.49
C ALA A 3 -1.59 5.19 32.26
N LEU A 4 -2.17 4.25 31.51
CA LEU A 4 -1.46 3.06 31.08
C LEU A 4 -0.28 3.46 30.17
N PRO A 5 0.91 2.86 30.34
CA PRO A 5 2.02 3.03 29.41
C PRO A 5 1.68 2.57 27.99
N ASN A 6 2.36 3.13 26.99
CA ASN A 6 2.19 2.73 25.58
C ASN A 6 2.42 1.24 25.35
N GLU A 7 3.34 0.63 26.10
CA GLU A 7 3.63 -0.80 26.02
C GLU A 7 2.41 -1.67 26.36
N CYS A 8 1.59 -1.24 27.32
CA CYS A 8 0.35 -1.92 27.67
C CYS A 8 -0.66 -1.83 26.51
N PHE A 9 -0.83 -0.64 25.94
CA PHE A 9 -1.70 -0.46 24.76
C PHE A 9 -1.22 -1.26 23.55
N LEU A 10 0.07 -1.26 23.27
CA LEU A 10 0.68 -2.06 22.21
C LEU A 10 0.38 -3.54 22.40
N LYS A 11 0.49 -4.06 23.63
CA LYS A 11 0.18 -5.46 23.93
C LYS A 11 -1.30 -5.78 23.72
N ILE A 12 -2.20 -4.92 24.20
CA ILE A 12 -3.65 -5.07 24.03
C ILE A 12 -4.00 -5.09 22.53
N PHE A 13 -3.55 -4.10 21.77
CA PHE A 13 -3.86 -3.98 20.35
C PHE A 13 -3.20 -5.07 19.49
N SER A 14 -2.01 -5.53 19.88
CA SER A 14 -1.36 -6.65 19.21
C SER A 14 -2.11 -7.96 19.41
N ASN A 15 -2.79 -8.15 20.55
CA ASN A 15 -3.62 -9.36 20.77
C ASN A 15 -4.80 -9.39 19.78
N PHE A 16 -5.54 -8.28 19.60
CA PHE A 16 -6.60 -8.21 18.58
C PHE A 16 -6.09 -8.56 17.18
N SER A 17 -4.91 -8.05 16.80
CA SER A 17 -4.29 -8.38 15.52
C SER A 17 -3.91 -9.86 15.42
N ASN A 18 -3.33 -10.45 16.46
CA ASN A 18 -2.91 -11.85 16.47
C ASN A 18 -4.10 -12.82 16.41
N ASP A 19 -5.22 -12.45 17.05
CA ASP A 19 -6.47 -13.22 17.07
C ASP A 19 -7.30 -13.02 15.79
N GLY A 20 -6.84 -12.17 14.86
CA GLY A 20 -7.54 -11.86 13.62
C GLY A 20 -8.75 -10.93 13.78
N ASP A 21 -8.94 -10.33 14.96
CA ASP A 21 -10.04 -9.40 15.24
C ASP A 21 -9.72 -7.96 14.82
N TYR A 22 -9.52 -7.80 13.51
CA TYR A 22 -9.22 -6.50 12.91
C TYR A 22 -10.40 -5.53 12.99
N LYS A 23 -11.64 -6.02 13.05
CA LYS A 23 -12.84 -5.15 13.14
C LYS A 23 -12.87 -4.39 14.46
N SER A 24 -12.58 -5.08 15.56
CA SER A 24 -12.44 -4.42 16.87
C SER A 24 -11.25 -3.46 16.87
N LEU A 25 -10.12 -3.87 16.30
CA LEU A 25 -8.93 -3.04 16.20
C LEU A 25 -9.19 -1.74 15.40
N PHE A 26 -9.91 -1.82 14.28
CA PHE A 26 -10.35 -0.65 13.51
C PHE A 26 -11.29 0.25 14.31
N SER A 27 -12.23 -0.33 15.05
CA SER A 27 -13.16 0.44 15.89
C SER A 27 -12.41 1.24 16.97
N CYS A 28 -11.32 0.68 17.51
CA CYS A 28 -10.46 1.35 18.49
C CYS A 28 -9.73 2.60 17.94
N LEU A 29 -9.57 2.74 16.62
CA LEU A 29 -8.98 3.95 16.01
C LEU A 29 -9.75 5.22 16.36
N PHE A 30 -11.07 5.10 16.52
CA PHE A 30 -11.98 6.23 16.70
C PHE A 30 -12.16 6.64 18.16
N VAL A 31 -11.56 5.92 19.11
CA VAL A 31 -11.70 6.20 20.55
C VAL A 31 -11.02 7.51 20.92
N ASN A 32 -9.74 7.67 20.57
CA ASN A 32 -9.00 8.91 20.76
C ASN A 32 -7.73 8.96 19.89
N ARG A 33 -7.11 10.14 19.79
CA ARG A 33 -5.89 10.37 18.99
C ARG A 33 -4.69 9.55 19.46
N HIS A 34 -4.62 9.19 20.74
CA HIS A 34 -3.52 8.39 21.28
C HIS A 34 -3.61 6.94 20.79
N TRP A 35 -4.80 6.33 20.87
CA TRP A 35 -5.08 4.98 20.40
C TRP A 35 -4.87 4.88 18.89
N CYS A 36 -5.37 5.87 18.13
CA CYS A 36 -5.15 5.98 16.70
C CYS A 36 -3.66 5.87 16.34
N ARG A 37 -2.80 6.65 17.01
CA ARG A 37 -1.34 6.65 16.75
C ARG A 37 -0.65 5.32 17.04
N ILE A 38 -1.17 4.51 17.97
CA ILE A 38 -0.61 3.20 18.31
C ILE A 38 -1.11 2.12 17.34
N ILE A 39 -2.39 2.17 16.97
CA ILE A 39 -3.04 1.15 16.16
C ILE A 39 -2.66 1.26 14.69
N ILE A 40 -2.51 2.48 14.15
CA ILE A 40 -2.15 2.69 12.73
C ILE A 40 -0.88 1.90 12.35
N PRO A 41 0.25 1.98 13.09
CA PRO A 41 1.42 1.17 12.81
C PRO A 41 1.18 -0.35 12.90
N ILE A 42 0.21 -0.81 13.69
CA ILE A 42 -0.14 -2.24 13.81
C ILE A 42 -0.90 -2.70 12.57
N LEU A 43 -1.95 -1.97 12.18
CA LEU A 43 -2.76 -2.28 10.99
C LEU A 43 -1.93 -2.21 9.71
N TRP A 44 -1.01 -1.26 9.62
CA TRP A 44 -0.18 -1.07 8.43
C TRP A 44 1.02 -2.02 8.33
N ARG A 45 1.21 -2.97 9.26
CA ARG A 45 2.27 -3.98 9.10
C ARG A 45 2.06 -4.87 7.88
N GLN A 46 0.81 -5.25 7.61
CA GLN A 46 0.40 -6.13 6.51
C GLN A 46 -0.90 -5.58 5.88
N PRO A 47 -0.83 -4.44 5.17
CA PRO A 47 -2.03 -3.72 4.75
C PRO A 47 -2.89 -4.52 3.76
N THR A 48 -2.30 -5.41 2.96
CA THR A 48 -3.01 -6.29 2.02
C THR A 48 -3.98 -7.27 2.69
N VAL A 49 -3.87 -7.49 4.01
CA VAL A 49 -4.77 -8.39 4.75
C VAL A 49 -6.05 -7.66 5.18
N HIS A 50 -6.04 -6.33 5.22
CA HIS A 50 -7.07 -5.55 5.92
C HIS A 50 -7.76 -4.52 5.04
N PHE A 51 -7.09 -4.05 4.00
CA PHE A 51 -7.60 -3.01 3.13
C PHE A 51 -8.06 -3.61 1.81
N ASP A 52 -9.16 -3.06 1.29
CA ASP A 52 -9.55 -3.25 -0.11
C ASP A 52 -8.38 -2.83 -0.99
N ASP A 53 -7.99 -3.71 -1.92
CA ASP A 53 -6.78 -3.53 -2.73
C ASP A 53 -6.78 -2.18 -3.46
N ARG A 54 -7.93 -1.70 -3.92
CA ARG A 54 -8.02 -0.41 -4.63
C ARG A 54 -7.73 0.77 -3.72
N ARG A 55 -8.25 0.75 -2.49
CA ARG A 55 -7.96 1.80 -1.49
C ARG A 55 -6.50 1.79 -1.11
N LEU A 56 -5.89 0.61 -1.01
CA LEU A 56 -4.48 0.45 -0.74
C LEU A 56 -3.61 1.02 -1.86
N ILE A 57 -3.89 0.65 -3.12
CA ILE A 57 -3.19 1.18 -4.29
C ILE A 57 -3.33 2.69 -4.35
N ARG A 58 -4.55 3.23 -4.19
CA ARG A 58 -4.79 4.66 -4.19
C ARG A 58 -3.97 5.39 -3.12
N MET A 59 -3.83 4.80 -1.92
CA MET A 59 -3.01 5.34 -0.85
C MET A 59 -1.53 5.37 -1.27
N TYR A 60 -1.00 4.28 -1.81
CA TYR A 60 0.38 4.23 -2.29
C TYR A 60 0.65 5.20 -3.45
N LEU A 61 -0.30 5.37 -4.38
CA LEU A 61 -0.16 6.34 -5.47
C LEU A 61 -0.04 7.78 -4.98
N LEU A 62 -0.69 8.14 -3.86
CA LEU A 62 -0.58 9.46 -3.23
C LEU A 62 0.80 9.73 -2.60
N GLU A 63 1.58 8.68 -2.31
CA GLU A 63 2.92 8.79 -1.72
C GLU A 63 4.05 8.80 -2.76
N LEU A 64 3.73 8.64 -4.04
CA LEU A 64 4.71 8.72 -5.13
C LEU A 64 5.31 10.13 -5.23
N ASN A 65 6.62 10.21 -5.32
CA ASN A 65 7.33 11.45 -5.63
C ASN A 65 7.38 11.70 -7.15
N SER A 66 7.86 12.87 -7.57
CA SER A 66 7.90 13.25 -8.98
C SER A 66 8.74 12.32 -9.87
N GLU A 67 9.78 11.68 -9.32
CA GLU A 67 10.65 10.74 -10.05
C GLU A 67 9.92 9.42 -10.28
N GLU A 68 9.26 8.89 -9.26
CA GLU A 68 8.47 7.66 -9.33
C GLU A 68 7.24 7.83 -10.22
N GLN A 69 6.68 9.03 -10.33
CA GLN A 69 5.58 9.33 -11.25
C GLN A 69 6.03 9.40 -12.72
N ALA A 70 7.31 9.69 -12.99
CA ALA A 70 7.81 9.92 -14.34
C ALA A 70 7.68 8.69 -15.26
N SER A 71 7.73 7.48 -14.69
CA SER A 71 7.50 6.22 -15.44
C SER A 71 6.04 6.02 -15.83
N ILE A 72 5.09 6.67 -15.15
CA ILE A 72 3.63 6.53 -15.37
C ILE A 72 3.13 7.55 -16.40
N VAL A 73 3.75 8.74 -16.45
CA VAL A 73 3.39 9.85 -17.36
C VAL A 73 3.19 9.43 -18.84
N PRO A 74 4.04 8.57 -19.45
CA PRO A 74 3.87 8.17 -20.85
C PRO A 74 2.52 7.51 -21.16
N PHE A 75 1.90 6.88 -20.16
CA PHE A 75 0.64 6.17 -20.30
C PHE A 75 -0.59 7.07 -20.14
N LYS A 76 -0.40 8.38 -19.85
CA LYS A 76 -1.49 9.36 -19.65
C LYS A 76 -2.49 8.92 -18.57
N ILE A 77 -1.99 8.21 -17.56
CA ILE A 77 -2.76 7.79 -16.38
C ILE A 77 -2.89 8.98 -15.43
N ILE A 78 -4.11 9.28 -15.00
CA ILE A 78 -4.40 10.36 -14.06
C ILE A 78 -4.22 9.79 -12.64
N LEU A 79 -3.23 10.31 -11.92
CA LEU A 79 -2.97 9.90 -10.55
C LEU A 79 -3.92 10.62 -9.56
N PRO A 80 -4.20 10.00 -8.40
CA PRO A 80 -4.94 10.66 -7.32
C PRO A 80 -4.26 11.95 -6.87
N VAL A 81 -5.04 13.01 -6.60
CA VAL A 81 -4.55 14.37 -6.25
C VAL A 81 -4.97 14.78 -4.83
N ASP A 82 -5.36 13.83 -3.99
CA ASP A 82 -5.81 14.14 -2.63
C ASP A 82 -4.70 14.73 -1.75
N PRO A 83 -5.07 15.38 -0.63
CA PRO A 83 -4.10 15.78 0.38
C PRO A 83 -3.25 14.62 0.83
N LYS A 84 -1.98 14.91 1.14
CA LYS A 84 -1.05 13.91 1.65
C LYS A 84 -1.64 13.18 2.86
N PRO A 85 -1.40 11.87 2.98
CA PRO A 85 -1.87 11.10 4.10
C PRO A 85 -1.35 11.67 5.44
N LEU A 86 -2.16 11.54 6.49
CA LEU A 86 -1.82 12.06 7.83
C LEU A 86 -0.61 11.36 8.46
N PHE A 87 -0.36 10.12 8.05
CA PHE A 87 0.73 9.28 8.53
C PHE A 87 1.57 8.82 7.35
N GLU A 88 2.85 8.55 7.61
CA GLU A 88 3.76 7.89 6.67
C GLU A 88 3.45 6.38 6.68
N TYR A 89 2.35 5.99 6.06
CA TYR A 89 1.79 4.65 6.19
C TYR A 89 2.73 3.56 5.65
N THR A 90 3.42 3.86 4.55
CA THR A 90 4.41 2.99 3.93
C THR A 90 5.59 2.67 4.85
N SER A 91 5.98 3.60 5.74
CA SER A 91 7.05 3.38 6.73
C SER A 91 6.74 2.28 7.75
N PHE A 92 5.46 2.00 7.97
CA PHE A 92 4.97 0.93 8.87
C PHE A 92 4.82 -0.41 8.15
N THR A 93 4.92 -0.43 6.82
CA THR A 93 4.66 -1.61 6.00
C THR A 93 5.81 -2.60 6.10
N THR A 94 5.51 -3.81 6.61
CA THR A 94 6.50 -4.88 6.79
C THR A 94 6.41 -5.95 5.72
N SER A 95 5.25 -6.09 5.08
CA SER A 95 5.05 -7.02 3.97
C SER A 95 4.13 -6.41 2.92
N VAL A 96 4.53 -6.56 1.66
CA VAL A 96 3.69 -6.31 0.48
C VAL A 96 3.71 -7.59 -0.37
N GLY A 97 2.53 -8.15 -0.64
CA GLY A 97 2.35 -9.45 -1.28
C GLY A 97 1.73 -9.37 -2.69
N PHE A 98 1.39 -10.56 -3.22
CA PHE A 98 0.85 -10.83 -4.57
C PHE A 98 -0.42 -10.03 -4.96
N CYS A 99 -1.04 -9.33 -4.01
CA CYS A 99 -2.22 -8.51 -4.26
C CYS A 99 -1.88 -7.15 -4.90
N LEU A 100 -0.59 -6.78 -5.03
CA LEU A 100 -0.22 -5.51 -5.65
C LEU A 100 -0.59 -5.48 -7.14
N ASP A 101 -0.33 -6.57 -7.85
CA ASP A 101 -0.65 -6.71 -9.28
C ASP A 101 -2.17 -6.59 -9.51
N ASP A 102 -2.95 -7.40 -8.81
CA ASP A 102 -4.42 -7.40 -8.91
C ASP A 102 -5.02 -6.08 -8.42
N GLY A 103 -4.45 -5.49 -7.36
CA GLY A 103 -4.87 -4.19 -6.86
C GLY A 103 -4.70 -3.09 -7.88
N VAL A 104 -3.58 -3.06 -8.61
CA VAL A 104 -3.33 -2.06 -9.65
C VAL A 104 -4.28 -2.26 -10.83
N LYS A 105 -4.50 -3.51 -11.25
CA LYS A 105 -5.49 -3.83 -12.30
C LYS A 105 -6.89 -3.38 -11.90
N ASN A 106 -7.34 -3.73 -10.69
CA ASN A 106 -8.65 -3.35 -10.16
C ASN A 106 -8.80 -1.83 -10.04
N TRP A 107 -7.75 -1.13 -9.61
CA TRP A 107 -7.76 0.34 -9.55
C TRP A 107 -7.90 0.96 -10.95
N LEU A 108 -7.14 0.48 -11.94
CA LEU A 108 -7.25 0.99 -13.32
C LEU A 108 -8.63 0.77 -13.94
N ILE A 109 -9.24 -0.40 -13.70
CA ILE A 109 -10.61 -0.72 -14.17
C ILE A 109 -11.61 0.28 -13.60
N ASP A 110 -11.52 0.55 -12.29
CA ASP A 110 -12.43 1.46 -11.60
C ASP A 110 -12.30 2.92 -12.10
N GLU A 111 -11.09 3.34 -12.47
CA GLU A 111 -10.85 4.66 -13.07
C GLU A 111 -11.24 4.73 -14.57
N GLY A 112 -11.77 3.64 -15.13
CA GLY A 112 -12.30 3.59 -16.50
C GLY A 112 -11.23 3.33 -17.58
N TYR A 113 -10.03 2.91 -17.19
CA TYR A 113 -9.04 2.43 -18.15
C TYR A 113 -9.46 1.05 -18.64
N ARG A 114 -9.66 0.91 -19.96
CA ARG A 114 -10.10 -0.36 -20.55
C ARG A 114 -9.03 -1.42 -20.36
N THR A 115 -9.45 -2.56 -19.81
CA THR A 115 -8.62 -3.75 -19.61
C THR A 115 -8.92 -4.88 -20.60
N ASP A 116 -9.45 -4.56 -21.77
CA ASP A 116 -9.74 -5.49 -22.86
C ASP A 116 -8.47 -6.18 -23.44
N ARG A 117 -7.27 -5.90 -22.90
CA ARG A 117 -6.00 -6.58 -23.20
C ARG A 117 -5.42 -7.47 -22.08
N PHE A 118 -6.02 -7.48 -20.89
CA PHE A 118 -5.42 -8.08 -19.69
C PHE A 118 -5.77 -9.57 -19.49
N HIS A 119 -6.48 -10.19 -20.44
CA HIS A 119 -7.08 -11.51 -20.27
C HIS A 119 -6.63 -12.60 -21.27
N ASP A 120 -5.69 -12.34 -22.18
CA ASP A 120 -5.21 -13.36 -23.12
C ASP A 120 -3.70 -13.27 -23.36
N SER A 121 -2.88 -13.58 -22.36
CA SER A 121 -1.64 -14.37 -22.51
C SER A 121 -0.92 -14.48 -21.17
N ASP A 122 -0.47 -15.69 -20.83
CA ASP A 122 0.19 -16.04 -19.57
C ASP A 122 1.58 -15.38 -19.37
N ASP A 123 2.05 -14.48 -20.25
CA ASP A 123 3.46 -14.07 -20.25
C ASP A 123 3.77 -12.59 -20.62
N ASP A 124 2.80 -11.71 -20.82
CA ASP A 124 3.08 -10.29 -21.11
C ASP A 124 2.19 -9.34 -20.29
N TYR A 125 2.72 -8.86 -19.18
CA TYR A 125 2.07 -7.82 -18.39
C TYR A 125 1.95 -6.53 -19.22
N ASP A 126 0.74 -5.96 -19.27
CA ASP A 126 0.50 -4.65 -19.87
C ASP A 126 1.46 -3.59 -19.31
N GLU A 127 2.20 -2.94 -20.21
CA GLU A 127 3.17 -1.87 -19.91
C GLU A 127 2.72 -0.84 -18.85
N PRO A 128 1.46 -0.33 -18.84
CA PRO A 128 1.01 0.61 -17.81
C PRO A 128 0.95 0.01 -16.40
N VAL A 129 0.55 -1.26 -16.27
CA VAL A 129 0.49 -1.93 -14.95
C VAL A 129 1.90 -2.13 -14.42
N ASN A 130 2.83 -2.60 -15.26
CA ASN A 130 4.23 -2.73 -14.90
C ASN A 130 4.85 -1.41 -14.45
N ALA A 131 4.54 -0.32 -15.16
CA ALA A 131 5.04 1.00 -14.81
C ALA A 131 4.57 1.43 -13.41
N ILE A 132 3.27 1.28 -13.10
CA ILE A 132 2.74 1.58 -11.77
C ILE A 132 3.40 0.70 -10.72
N ILE A 133 3.46 -0.63 -10.94
CA ILE A 133 4.03 -1.56 -9.97
C ILE A 133 5.49 -1.21 -9.67
N CYS A 134 6.28 -0.91 -10.69
CA CYS A 134 7.67 -0.50 -10.51
C CYS A 134 7.77 0.79 -9.68
N SER A 135 6.94 1.78 -9.95
CA SER A 135 6.89 3.02 -9.15
C SER A 135 6.52 2.75 -7.70
N LEU A 136 5.52 1.90 -7.46
CA LEU A 136 5.10 1.52 -6.11
C LEU A 136 6.21 0.78 -5.37
N ILE A 137 6.92 -0.12 -6.04
CA ILE A 137 8.07 -0.85 -5.45
C ILE A 137 9.19 0.11 -5.09
N VAL A 138 9.59 1.00 -6.01
CA VAL A 138 10.64 2.00 -5.74
C VAL A 138 10.25 2.88 -4.56
N MET A 139 9.00 3.34 -4.54
CA MET A 139 8.45 4.12 -3.43
C MET A 139 8.49 3.35 -2.10
N LEU A 140 8.07 2.08 -2.08
CA LEU A 140 8.10 1.24 -0.88
C LEU A 140 9.52 1.00 -0.39
N LEU A 141 10.48 0.81 -1.29
CA LEU A 141 11.90 0.64 -0.94
C LEU A 141 12.51 1.95 -0.39
N ARG A 142 12.05 3.10 -0.86
CA ARG A 142 12.47 4.42 -0.36
C ARG A 142 11.89 4.73 1.01
N THR A 143 10.62 4.38 1.24
CA THR A 143 9.84 4.83 2.40
C THR A 143 9.79 3.82 3.55
N SER A 144 9.87 2.53 3.25
CA SER A 144 9.76 1.51 4.28
C SER A 144 11.11 1.20 4.92
N ASN A 145 11.22 1.54 6.20
CA ASN A 145 12.35 1.17 7.04
C ASN A 145 12.23 -0.26 7.62
N ASN A 146 11.06 -0.88 7.49
CA ASN A 146 10.72 -2.15 8.16
C ASN A 146 10.27 -3.24 7.18
N LEU A 147 10.46 -3.05 5.87
CA LEU A 147 10.06 -4.02 4.85
C LEU A 147 10.87 -5.30 5.01
N LYS A 148 10.18 -6.41 5.27
CA LYS A 148 10.78 -7.75 5.43
C LYS A 148 10.47 -8.66 4.26
N HIS A 149 9.29 -8.48 3.65
CA HIS A 149 8.80 -9.33 2.57
C HIS A 149 8.20 -8.49 1.46
N LEU A 150 8.76 -8.61 0.26
CA LEU A 150 8.25 -8.01 -0.96
C LEU A 150 8.08 -9.14 -1.98
N ARG A 151 6.85 -9.36 -2.45
CA ARG A 151 6.54 -10.30 -3.54
C ARG A 151 5.72 -9.60 -4.60
N PHE A 152 6.13 -9.72 -5.85
CA PHE A 152 5.46 -9.22 -7.04
C PHE A 152 5.78 -10.16 -8.20
N ASN A 153 4.89 -10.26 -9.18
CA ASN A 153 5.06 -11.20 -10.30
C ASN A 153 5.63 -10.55 -11.58
N GLY A 154 5.94 -9.25 -11.56
CA GLY A 154 6.50 -8.51 -12.69
C GLY A 154 8.03 -8.56 -12.80
N SER A 155 8.55 -8.22 -13.98
CA SER A 155 9.98 -7.94 -14.15
C SER A 155 10.30 -6.56 -13.55
N ILE A 156 11.35 -6.46 -12.72
CA ILE A 156 11.84 -5.13 -12.30
C ILE A 156 12.21 -4.39 -13.57
N CYS A 157 11.57 -3.24 -13.82
CA CYS A 157 11.94 -2.36 -14.93
C CYS A 157 13.43 -2.04 -14.85
N ASN A 158 14.24 -2.74 -15.64
CA ASN A 158 15.66 -2.43 -15.85
C ASN A 158 15.75 -1.13 -16.65
N LYS A 159 15.53 0.00 -15.97
CA LYS A 159 16.00 1.32 -16.41
C LYS A 159 17.02 1.87 -15.43
N MET A 160 18.05 1.07 -15.12
CA MET A 160 19.38 1.60 -14.81
C MET A 160 20.19 1.64 -16.12
N LYS A 161 19.88 2.61 -16.98
CA LYS A 161 20.70 3.10 -18.11
C LYS A 161 20.28 4.56 -18.27
N HIS A 162 21.10 5.59 -18.10
CA HIS A 162 22.54 5.77 -18.22
C HIS A 162 23.08 6.67 -17.11
#